data_AF-A0A7G3BT93-F1
#
_entry.id   AF-A0A7G3BT93-F1
#
_cell.length_a   1.000
_cell.length_b   1.000
_cell.length_c   1.000
_cell.angle_alpha   90.00
_cell.angle_beta   90.00
_cell.angle_gamma   90.00
#
_symmetry.space_group_name_H-M   'P 1'
#
loop_
_entity.id
_entity.type
_entity.pdbx_description
1 polymer ?
#
loop_
_entity_poly.entity_id
_entity_poly.type
_entity_poly.pdbx_seq_one_letter_code
_entity_poly.pdbx_strand_id
1 'polypeptide(L)'
;MNLPKVNHRHSQNGSVLIVVLVMLIVIAIAGTWAIRSSITSLNISTNAQASSLLVQNSDSVFFTLENKTSNALQFAQMRIGDGMLAYALRPENKGKELVFCVRGSVADNFSGSRIASSVYWQNKKIVNTELGQNGFCQTTRGDFISGRQAVMTQVTVRAADTDRDWEHMMEGDDKESSKGTGIQRVVITATSLLPNLSSASVQQVNNCLKNHTSFVDPLVENDTVTDCLARNNVPYSTQDMEYSLRSLKAS
;
A
#
# COMPACT_ATOMS: atom_id res chain seq x y z
N MET A 1 2.64 -1.17 99.04
CA MET A 1 3.50 -0.22 98.29
C MET A 1 4.41 -1.05 97.37
N ASN A 2 4.15 -0.93 96.07
CA ASN A 2 4.99 -1.19 94.88
C ASN A 2 5.94 -2.40 94.83
N LEU A 3 5.59 -3.37 93.99
CA LEU A 3 6.51 -4.30 93.30
C LEU A 3 6.53 -3.97 91.78
N PRO A 4 7.65 -4.25 91.09
CA PRO A 4 8.10 -3.47 89.94
C PRO A 4 7.41 -3.89 88.63
N LYS A 5 7.22 -2.90 87.74
CA LYS A 5 6.83 -3.10 86.34
C LYS A 5 7.96 -3.80 85.59
N VAL A 6 7.69 -5.00 85.08
CA VAL A 6 8.51 -5.64 84.06
C VAL A 6 8.29 -4.90 82.73
N ASN A 7 9.34 -4.27 82.21
CA ASN A 7 9.31 -3.56 80.94
C ASN A 7 10.10 -4.37 79.91
N HIS A 8 9.40 -5.09 79.03
CA HIS A 8 10.01 -5.75 77.88
C HIS A 8 10.24 -4.74 76.75
N ARG A 9 11.43 -4.15 76.68
CA ARG A 9 11.89 -3.45 75.48
C ARG A 9 12.53 -4.45 74.51
N HIS A 10 11.75 -4.92 73.53
CA HIS A 10 12.32 -5.56 72.35
C HIS A 10 12.97 -4.48 71.46
N SER A 11 14.29 -4.54 71.31
CA SER A 11 15.02 -3.74 70.32
C SER A 11 14.77 -4.33 68.92
N GLN A 12 13.90 -3.69 68.14
CA GLN A 12 13.72 -4.00 66.71
C GLN A 12 14.69 -3.17 65.86
N ASN A 13 15.99 -3.47 65.93
CA ASN A 13 17.01 -2.78 65.12
C ASN A 13 17.55 -3.61 63.94
N GLY A 14 16.94 -4.77 63.63
CA GLY A 14 17.30 -5.60 62.47
C GLY A 14 16.34 -5.50 61.28
N SER A 15 15.08 -5.12 61.51
CA SER A 15 14.02 -5.23 60.49
C SER A 15 13.94 -4.03 59.53
N VAL A 16 14.50 -2.87 59.90
CA VAL A 16 14.39 -1.64 59.10
C VAL A 16 15.14 -1.76 57.78
N LEU A 17 16.34 -2.33 57.78
CA LEU A 17 17.17 -2.46 56.58
C LEU A 17 16.55 -3.42 55.55
N ILE A 18 15.92 -4.50 56.02
CA ILE A 18 15.22 -5.47 55.16
C ILE A 18 13.96 -4.84 54.55
N VAL A 19 13.17 -4.12 55.36
CA VAL A 19 11.94 -3.46 54.88
C VAL A 19 12.26 -2.41 53.82
N VAL A 20 13.30 -1.60 54.03
CA VAL A 20 13.72 -0.59 53.05
C VAL A 20 14.24 -1.24 51.76
N LEU A 21 15.04 -2.30 51.86
CA LEU A 21 15.54 -3.03 50.69
C LEU A 21 14.39 -3.63 49.86
N VAL A 22 13.40 -4.25 50.52
CA VAL A 22 12.21 -4.79 49.86
C VAL A 22 11.37 -3.67 49.23
N MET A 23 11.19 -2.55 49.92
CA MET A 23 10.47 -1.39 49.38
C MET A 23 11.14 -0.82 48.13
N LEU A 24 12.48 -0.72 48.12
CA LEU A 24 13.24 -0.27 46.96
C LEU A 24 13.11 -1.23 45.77
N ILE A 25 13.11 -2.54 46.02
CA ILE A 25 12.91 -3.55 44.97
C ILE A 25 11.51 -3.44 44.36
N VAL A 26 10.47 -3.28 45.17
CA VAL A 26 9.09 -3.14 44.68
C VAL A 26 8.93 -1.87 43.83
N ILE A 27 9.50 -0.75 44.28
CA ILE A 27 9.49 0.52 43.52
C ILE A 27 10.27 0.37 42.21
N ALA A 28 11.42 -0.29 42.22
CA ALA A 28 12.21 -0.53 41.02
C ALA A 28 11.47 -1.39 40.00
N ILE A 29 10.78 -2.46 40.44
CA ILE A 29 9.95 -3.29 39.56
C ILE A 29 8.82 -2.44 38.98
N ALA A 30 8.00 -1.78 39.80
CA ALA A 30 6.91 -0.94 39.31
C ALA A 30 7.40 0.15 38.32
N GLY A 31 8.57 0.75 38.59
CA GLY A 31 9.21 1.71 37.68
C GLY A 31 9.60 1.11 36.33
N THR A 32 10.21 -0.08 36.30
CA THR A 32 10.56 -0.74 35.03
C THR A 32 9.34 -1.14 34.21
N TRP A 33 8.25 -1.57 34.85
CA TRP A 33 6.98 -1.89 34.18
C TRP A 33 6.31 -0.64 33.60
N ALA A 34 6.33 0.48 34.32
CA ALA A 34 5.81 1.75 33.82
C ALA A 34 6.56 2.23 32.58
N ILE A 35 7.91 2.19 32.61
CA ILE A 35 8.75 2.60 31.47
C ILE A 35 8.52 1.68 30.26
N ARG A 36 8.47 0.35 30.47
CA ARG A 36 8.16 -0.60 29.39
C ARG A 36 6.79 -0.34 28.77
N SER A 37 5.77 -0.11 29.60
CA SER A 37 4.41 0.24 29.17
C SER A 37 4.37 1.51 28.30
N SER A 38 5.13 2.55 28.67
CA SER A 38 5.26 3.79 27.89
C SER A 38 5.93 3.58 26.53
N ILE A 39 7.01 2.79 26.47
CA ILE A 39 7.71 2.49 25.21
C ILE A 39 6.84 1.61 24.30
N THR A 40 6.11 0.64 24.86
CA THR A 40 5.17 -0.18 24.08
C THR A 40 4.02 0.65 23.53
N SER A 41 3.47 1.59 24.31
CA SER A 41 2.41 2.49 23.87
C SER A 41 2.85 3.38 22.71
N LEU A 42 4.08 3.92 22.76
CA LEU A 42 4.65 4.73 21.67
C LEU A 42 4.85 3.92 20.39
N ASN A 43 5.44 2.72 20.47
CA ASN A 43 5.66 1.87 19.29
C ASN A 43 4.34 1.40 18.66
N ILE A 44 3.34 1.05 19.48
CA ILE A 44 1.99 0.70 18.99
C ILE A 44 1.34 1.91 18.31
N SER A 45 1.46 3.09 18.91
CA SER A 45 0.93 4.33 18.35
C SER A 45 1.61 4.74 17.04
N THR A 46 2.95 4.62 16.95
CA THR A 46 3.69 4.92 15.72
C THR A 46 3.33 3.95 14.59
N ASN A 47 3.21 2.65 14.87
CA ASN A 47 2.77 1.67 13.88
C ASN A 47 1.31 1.90 13.44
N ALA A 48 0.42 2.25 14.36
CA ALA A 48 -0.96 2.58 14.02
C ALA A 48 -1.06 3.86 13.18
N GLN A 49 -0.30 4.91 13.52
CA GLN A 49 -0.21 6.15 12.75
C GLN A 49 0.35 5.89 11.34
N ALA A 50 1.40 5.08 11.24
CA ALA A 50 1.98 4.65 9.97
C ALA A 50 0.96 3.91 9.10
N SER A 51 0.23 2.95 9.67
CA SER A 51 -0.79 2.19 8.95
C SER A 51 -1.96 3.07 8.51
N SER A 52 -2.44 3.99 9.37
CA SER A 52 -3.53 4.90 9.01
C SER A 52 -3.12 5.84 7.88
N LEU A 53 -1.89 6.34 7.90
CA LEU A 53 -1.36 7.17 6.83
C LEU A 53 -1.28 6.41 5.51
N LEU A 54 -0.82 5.15 5.53
CA LEU A 54 -0.75 4.30 4.34
C LEU A 54 -2.12 4.07 3.71
N VAL A 55 -3.12 3.72 4.52
CA VAL A 55 -4.50 3.52 4.07
C VAL A 55 -5.06 4.81 3.45
N GLN A 56 -4.90 5.96 4.12
CA GLN A 56 -5.36 7.25 3.60
C GLN A 56 -4.71 7.63 2.26
N ASN A 57 -3.41 7.34 2.07
CA ASN A 57 -2.75 7.63 0.80
C ASN A 57 -3.25 6.70 -0.32
N SER A 58 -3.49 5.42 -0.04
CA SER A 58 -4.10 4.51 -1.01
C SER A 58 -5.52 4.94 -1.38
N ASP A 59 -6.37 5.29 -0.40
CA ASP A 59 -7.74 5.79 -0.63
C ASP A 59 -7.75 7.08 -1.48
N SER A 60 -6.77 7.97 -1.24
CA SER A 60 -6.68 9.24 -1.97
C SER A 60 -6.50 9.07 -3.48
N VAL A 61 -5.90 7.95 -3.91
CA VAL A 61 -5.77 7.60 -5.34
C VAL A 61 -7.13 7.40 -5.96
N PHE A 62 -7.99 6.59 -5.33
CA PHE A 62 -9.33 6.29 -5.82
C PHE A 62 -10.22 7.53 -5.81
N PHE A 63 -10.19 8.31 -4.74
CA PHE A 63 -10.92 9.57 -4.67
C PHE A 63 -10.50 10.54 -5.79
N THR A 64 -9.20 10.67 -6.06
CA THR A 64 -8.68 11.53 -7.13
C THR A 64 -9.11 11.03 -8.50
N LEU A 65 -9.05 9.73 -8.73
CA LEU A 65 -9.48 9.10 -9.97
C LEU A 65 -10.98 9.29 -10.21
N GLU A 66 -11.83 9.02 -9.22
CA GLU A 66 -13.27 9.19 -9.31
C GLU A 66 -13.66 10.65 -9.56
N ASN A 67 -12.98 11.58 -8.88
CA ASN A 67 -13.18 13.00 -9.12
C ASN A 67 -12.79 13.40 -10.56
N LYS A 68 -11.63 12.95 -11.06
CA LYS A 68 -11.21 13.21 -12.46
C LYS A 68 -12.16 12.57 -13.47
N THR A 69 -12.58 11.33 -13.25
CA THR A 69 -13.46 10.60 -14.17
C THR A 69 -14.92 11.07 -14.11
N SER A 70 -15.33 11.79 -13.05
CA SER A 70 -16.64 12.46 -12.99
C SER A 70 -16.81 13.45 -14.16
N ASN A 71 -15.73 14.18 -14.50
CA ASN A 71 -15.67 15.09 -15.63
C ASN A 71 -15.61 14.31 -16.96
N ALA A 72 -16.58 14.56 -17.85
CA ALA A 72 -16.69 13.84 -19.12
C ALA A 72 -15.47 14.02 -20.04
N LEU A 73 -14.85 15.20 -20.06
CA LEU A 73 -13.68 15.49 -20.90
C LEU A 73 -12.44 14.74 -20.40
N GLN A 74 -12.16 14.80 -19.10
CA GLN A 74 -11.03 14.05 -18.51
C GLN A 74 -11.23 12.54 -18.66
N PHE A 75 -12.46 12.05 -18.46
CA PHE A 75 -12.77 10.65 -18.69
C PHE A 75 -12.57 10.24 -20.15
N ALA A 76 -13.02 11.06 -21.11
CA ALA A 76 -12.78 10.81 -22.53
C ALA A 76 -11.27 10.78 -22.85
N GLN A 77 -10.50 11.73 -22.32
CA GLN A 77 -9.04 11.78 -22.47
C GLN A 77 -8.35 10.53 -21.91
N MET A 78 -8.79 10.00 -20.77
CA MET A 78 -8.26 8.75 -20.21
C MET A 78 -8.60 7.53 -21.07
N ARG A 79 -9.67 7.60 -21.89
CA ARG A 79 -10.17 6.51 -22.74
C ARG A 79 -9.73 6.57 -24.20
N ILE A 80 -9.00 7.60 -24.62
CA ILE A 80 -8.49 7.75 -25.99
C ILE A 80 -6.97 7.89 -26.00
N GLY A 81 -6.33 7.60 -27.14
CA GLY A 81 -4.91 7.85 -27.37
C GLY A 81 -4.01 7.22 -26.29
N ASP A 82 -3.19 8.06 -25.64
CA ASP A 82 -2.23 7.69 -24.58
C ASP A 82 -2.88 7.62 -23.18
N GLY A 83 -4.21 7.69 -23.07
CA GLY A 83 -4.90 7.61 -21.79
C GLY A 83 -4.68 6.26 -21.09
N MET A 84 -4.68 6.27 -19.74
CA MET A 84 -4.39 5.04 -18.97
C MET A 84 -5.43 3.93 -19.20
N LEU A 85 -6.70 4.29 -19.32
CA LEU A 85 -7.80 3.34 -19.54
C LEU A 85 -7.74 2.84 -20.98
N ALA A 86 -7.43 3.72 -21.93
CA ALA A 86 -7.20 3.34 -23.33
C ALA A 86 -6.09 2.31 -23.44
N TYR A 87 -4.95 2.52 -22.76
CA TYR A 87 -3.84 1.58 -22.77
C TYR A 87 -4.23 0.23 -22.16
N ALA A 88 -4.83 0.22 -20.96
CA ALA A 88 -5.16 -1.01 -20.24
C ALA A 88 -6.20 -1.88 -20.96
N LEU A 89 -7.10 -1.28 -21.74
CA LEU A 89 -8.20 -1.97 -22.43
C LEU A 89 -7.86 -2.43 -23.85
N ARG A 90 -6.67 -2.10 -24.36
CA ARG A 90 -6.24 -2.54 -25.69
C ARG A 90 -6.05 -4.06 -25.72
N PRO A 91 -6.52 -4.76 -26.77
CA PRO A 91 -6.37 -6.22 -26.88
C PRO A 91 -4.91 -6.69 -26.74
N GLU A 92 -3.96 -5.94 -27.29
CA GLU A 92 -2.52 -6.23 -27.23
C GLU A 92 -1.88 -6.05 -25.84
N ASN A 93 -2.59 -5.39 -24.91
CA ASN A 93 -2.14 -5.17 -23.53
C ASN A 93 -2.87 -6.06 -22.53
N LYS A 94 -3.64 -7.06 -22.99
CA LYS A 94 -4.23 -8.06 -22.10
C LYS A 94 -3.14 -8.77 -21.30
N GLY A 95 -3.33 -8.88 -19.98
CA GLY A 95 -2.35 -9.45 -19.05
C GLY A 95 -1.19 -8.51 -18.69
N LYS A 96 -1.16 -7.28 -19.23
CA LYS A 96 -0.19 -6.25 -18.84
C LYS A 96 -0.78 -5.29 -17.83
N GLU A 97 0.05 -4.81 -16.92
CA GLU A 97 -0.29 -3.71 -16.02
C GLU A 97 0.42 -2.44 -16.45
N LEU A 98 -0.33 -1.36 -16.51
CA LEU A 98 0.22 -0.02 -16.56
C LEU A 98 0.49 0.46 -15.14
N VAL A 99 1.71 0.90 -14.85
CA VAL A 99 2.17 1.26 -13.50
C VAL A 99 2.66 2.70 -13.50
N PHE A 100 2.18 3.49 -12.55
CA PHE A 100 2.68 4.85 -12.33
C PHE A 100 2.84 5.14 -10.85
N CYS A 101 3.74 6.06 -10.54
CA CYS A 101 4.01 6.51 -9.19
C CYS A 101 3.33 7.85 -8.93
N VAL A 102 2.62 7.96 -7.81
CA VAL A 102 2.04 9.23 -7.36
C VAL A 102 3.13 10.06 -6.71
N ARG A 103 3.46 11.18 -7.35
CA ARG A 103 4.51 12.11 -6.90
C ARG A 103 3.90 13.43 -6.48
N GLY A 104 4.32 13.94 -5.32
CA GLY A 104 3.91 15.27 -4.86
C GLY A 104 4.41 16.42 -5.74
N SER A 105 5.46 16.20 -6.53
CA SER A 105 6.02 17.19 -7.46
C SER A 105 5.31 17.24 -8.82
N VAL A 106 4.44 16.28 -9.12
CA VAL A 106 3.75 16.18 -10.41
C VAL A 106 2.32 16.68 -10.28
N ALA A 107 1.95 17.65 -11.12
CA ALA A 107 0.62 18.27 -11.10
C ALA A 107 -0.51 17.31 -11.49
N ASP A 108 -0.26 16.40 -12.44
CA ASP A 108 -1.21 15.36 -12.82
C ASP A 108 -0.54 13.99 -12.96
N ASN A 109 -0.64 13.18 -11.89
CA ASN A 109 -0.13 11.81 -11.88
C ASN A 109 -1.00 10.84 -12.70
N PHE A 110 -2.15 11.29 -13.21
CA PHE A 110 -3.11 10.48 -13.95
C PHE A 110 -3.10 10.83 -15.46
N SER A 111 -2.00 11.37 -15.96
CA SER A 111 -1.89 11.84 -17.36
C SER A 111 -1.75 10.71 -18.40
N GLY A 112 -1.91 9.45 -18.01
CA GLY A 112 -1.88 8.29 -18.92
C GLY A 112 -0.52 7.60 -19.05
N SER A 113 -0.32 6.89 -20.16
CA SER A 113 0.85 6.03 -20.39
C SER A 113 2.18 6.78 -20.49
N ARG A 114 2.15 8.10 -20.73
CA ARG A 114 3.35 8.95 -20.93
C ARG A 114 4.26 9.04 -19.71
N ILE A 115 3.69 8.95 -18.51
CA ILE A 115 4.42 9.02 -17.23
C ILE A 115 4.44 7.67 -16.51
N ALA A 116 3.95 6.63 -17.18
CA ALA A 116 3.77 5.30 -16.66
C ALA A 116 4.77 4.34 -17.32
N SER A 117 4.86 3.15 -16.74
CA SER A 117 5.61 2.00 -17.21
C SER A 117 4.65 0.84 -17.41
N SER A 118 5.06 -0.18 -18.15
CA SER A 118 4.30 -1.43 -18.24
C SER A 118 5.08 -2.55 -17.58
N VAL A 119 4.35 -3.45 -16.91
CA VAL A 119 4.90 -4.67 -16.30
C VAL A 119 4.01 -5.86 -16.61
N TYR A 120 4.63 -6.98 -16.95
CA TYR A 120 3.96 -8.26 -17.20
C TYR A 120 4.95 -9.41 -17.18
N TRP A 121 4.42 -10.63 -17.13
CA TRP A 121 5.20 -11.85 -17.26
C TRP A 121 5.19 -12.37 -18.69
N GLN A 122 6.36 -12.76 -19.18
CA GLN A 122 6.52 -13.45 -20.46
C GLN A 122 7.47 -14.62 -20.26
N ASN A 123 7.00 -15.85 -20.47
CA ASN A 123 7.81 -17.07 -20.31
C ASN A 123 8.54 -17.13 -18.95
N LYS A 124 7.84 -16.84 -17.85
CA LYS A 124 8.37 -16.77 -16.46
C LYS A 124 9.44 -15.68 -16.23
N LYS A 125 9.64 -14.76 -17.17
CA LYS A 125 10.50 -13.60 -17.03
C LYS A 125 9.65 -12.34 -16.93
N ILE A 126 9.97 -11.48 -15.97
CA ILE A 126 9.34 -10.17 -15.85
C ILE A 126 9.83 -9.26 -16.99
N VAL A 127 8.90 -8.60 -17.67
CA VAL A 127 9.16 -7.56 -18.66
C VAL A 127 8.67 -6.24 -18.08
N ASN A 128 9.59 -5.29 -17.89
CA ASN A 128 9.30 -4.00 -17.25
C ASN A 128 10.00 -2.81 -17.95
N THR A 129 10.31 -2.96 -19.23
CA THR A 129 11.06 -1.98 -20.03
C THR A 129 10.30 -1.44 -21.23
N GLU A 130 9.14 -2.00 -21.56
CA GLU A 130 8.42 -1.70 -22.82
C GLU A 130 7.93 -0.25 -22.89
N LEU A 131 7.43 0.32 -21.78
CA LEU A 131 7.12 1.76 -21.66
C LEU A 131 8.18 2.53 -20.84
N GLY A 132 9.43 2.05 -20.82
CA GLY A 132 10.46 2.58 -19.93
C GLY A 132 10.19 2.26 -18.46
N GLN A 133 11.05 2.78 -17.56
CA GLN A 133 11.03 2.44 -16.13
C GLN A 133 10.72 3.63 -15.22
N ASN A 134 10.33 4.76 -15.81
CA ASN A 134 10.04 5.97 -15.05
C ASN A 134 8.69 5.92 -14.36
N GLY A 135 7.76 5.05 -14.77
CA GLY A 135 6.48 4.89 -14.10
C GLY A 135 6.59 4.26 -12.71
N PHE A 136 7.51 3.34 -12.48
CA PHE A 136 7.68 2.70 -11.16
C PHE A 136 8.13 3.70 -10.10
N CYS A 137 7.65 3.52 -8.87
CA CYS A 137 8.11 4.30 -7.73
C CYS A 137 9.55 3.93 -7.37
N GLN A 138 10.37 4.93 -7.08
CA GLN A 138 11.78 4.76 -6.72
C GLN A 138 12.15 5.62 -5.51
N THR A 139 12.70 4.97 -4.48
CA THR A 139 13.19 5.67 -3.29
C THR A 139 14.42 6.53 -3.62
N THR A 140 15.27 6.11 -4.56
CA THR A 140 16.46 6.85 -5.00
C THR A 140 16.13 8.18 -5.68
N ARG A 141 15.00 8.25 -6.39
CA ARG A 141 14.52 9.48 -7.04
C ARG A 141 13.73 10.37 -6.08
N GLY A 142 13.39 9.84 -4.90
CA GLY A 142 12.56 10.55 -3.94
C GLY A 142 11.11 10.68 -4.38
N ASP A 143 10.53 9.63 -4.96
CA ASP A 143 9.14 9.62 -5.43
C ASP A 143 8.12 9.51 -4.27
N PHE A 144 8.19 10.48 -3.36
CA PHE A 144 7.31 10.56 -2.23
C PHE A 144 6.14 11.51 -2.51
N ILE A 145 4.98 11.22 -1.91
CA ILE A 145 3.81 12.09 -1.99
C ILE A 145 4.08 13.42 -1.28
N SER A 146 4.89 13.41 -0.23
CA SER A 146 5.19 14.60 0.57
C SER A 146 6.70 14.87 0.66
N GLY A 147 7.05 16.14 0.87
CA GLY A 147 8.43 16.58 1.08
C GLY A 147 9.10 16.00 2.33
N ARG A 148 8.33 15.40 3.26
CA ARG A 148 8.86 14.66 4.41
C ARG A 148 9.36 13.27 4.06
N GLN A 149 9.33 12.91 2.77
CA GLN A 149 9.83 11.64 2.23
C GLN A 149 9.33 10.41 2.99
N ALA A 150 8.06 10.47 3.43
CA ALA A 150 7.49 9.43 4.27
C ALA A 150 6.90 8.30 3.43
N VAL A 151 5.90 8.63 2.60
CA VAL A 151 5.06 7.65 1.88
C VAL A 151 5.32 7.71 0.39
N MET A 152 5.46 6.55 -0.23
CA MET A 152 5.40 6.37 -1.69
C MET A 152 4.14 5.58 -2.03
N THR A 153 3.46 5.93 -3.12
CA THR A 153 2.27 5.21 -3.58
C THR A 153 2.40 4.86 -5.05
N GLN A 154 2.44 3.56 -5.32
CA GLN A 154 2.44 2.99 -6.65
C GLN A 154 1.01 2.59 -7.03
N VAL A 155 0.60 2.96 -8.24
CA VAL A 155 -0.72 2.64 -8.77
C VAL A 155 -0.53 1.76 -10.00
N THR A 156 -1.27 0.65 -10.06
CA THR A 156 -1.35 -0.20 -11.25
C THR A 156 -2.75 -0.17 -11.83
N VAL A 157 -2.85 -0.23 -13.15
CA VAL A 157 -4.09 -0.26 -13.91
C VAL A 157 -4.01 -1.41 -14.90
N ARG A 158 -4.99 -2.30 -14.86
CA ARG A 158 -5.10 -3.44 -15.78
C ARG A 158 -6.54 -3.66 -16.21
N ALA A 159 -6.74 -4.34 -17.32
CA ALA A 159 -8.06 -4.89 -17.63
C ALA A 159 -8.45 -5.93 -16.56
N ALA A 160 -9.72 -5.93 -16.16
CA ALA A 160 -10.25 -7.03 -15.35
C ALA A 160 -10.31 -8.30 -16.21
N ASP A 161 -10.18 -9.46 -15.56
CA ASP A 161 -10.31 -10.72 -16.27
C ASP A 161 -11.76 -10.95 -16.70
N THR A 162 -11.95 -11.51 -17.89
CA THR A 162 -13.27 -11.66 -18.51
C THR A 162 -13.88 -13.04 -18.26
N ASP A 163 -13.42 -13.75 -17.22
CA ASP A 163 -13.82 -15.15 -16.91
C ASP A 163 -15.33 -15.35 -16.67
N ARG A 164 -16.11 -14.27 -16.65
CA ARG A 164 -17.58 -14.32 -16.77
C ARG A 164 -18.00 -13.98 -18.19
N ASP A 165 -17.84 -14.96 -19.07
CA ASP A 165 -17.96 -14.88 -20.54
C ASP A 165 -19.39 -14.51 -21.05
N TRP A 166 -20.37 -14.35 -20.17
CA TRP A 166 -21.79 -14.17 -20.54
C TRP A 166 -22.55 -13.07 -19.79
N GLU A 167 -21.98 -12.49 -18.72
CA GLU A 167 -22.74 -11.58 -17.84
C GLU A 167 -23.00 -10.19 -18.47
N HIS A 168 -22.35 -9.89 -19.61
CA HIS A 168 -22.41 -8.57 -20.29
C HIS A 168 -22.67 -8.64 -21.79
N MET A 169 -22.99 -9.81 -22.32
CA MET A 169 -23.42 -9.94 -23.71
C MET A 169 -24.89 -9.55 -23.76
N MET A 170 -25.26 -8.56 -24.58
CA MET A 170 -26.67 -8.31 -24.85
C MET A 170 -27.21 -9.48 -25.67
N GLU A 171 -28.38 -10.01 -25.29
CA GLU A 171 -29.00 -11.12 -25.98
C GLU A 171 -29.30 -10.72 -27.44
N GLY A 172 -28.69 -11.43 -28.40
CA GLY A 172 -28.80 -11.14 -29.84
C GLY A 172 -27.59 -10.45 -30.48
N ASP A 173 -26.49 -10.22 -29.75
CA ASP A 173 -25.30 -9.57 -30.29
C ASP A 173 -24.19 -10.60 -30.63
N ASP A 174 -23.66 -10.55 -31.86
CA ASP A 174 -22.56 -11.40 -32.32
C ASP A 174 -21.22 -10.69 -32.06
N LYS A 175 -20.27 -11.37 -31.41
CA LYS A 175 -18.92 -10.88 -31.08
C LYS A 175 -18.16 -10.31 -32.29
N GLU A 176 -18.45 -10.80 -33.49
CA GLU A 176 -17.80 -10.35 -34.74
C GLU A 176 -18.55 -9.19 -35.43
N SER A 177 -19.84 -8.99 -35.16
CA SER A 177 -20.66 -7.94 -35.80
C SER A 177 -20.98 -6.75 -34.88
N SER A 178 -20.85 -6.95 -33.56
CA SER A 178 -21.14 -5.94 -32.56
C SER A 178 -20.06 -4.87 -32.52
N LYS A 179 -20.42 -3.65 -32.89
CA LYS A 179 -19.65 -2.44 -32.52
C LYS A 179 -19.86 -2.06 -31.05
N GLY A 180 -20.67 -2.81 -30.32
CA GLY A 180 -20.88 -2.66 -28.88
C GLY A 180 -19.67 -3.20 -28.15
N THR A 181 -18.79 -2.31 -27.71
CA THR A 181 -17.82 -2.67 -26.67
C THR A 181 -18.65 -3.09 -25.45
N GLY A 182 -18.68 -4.38 -25.12
CA GLY A 182 -19.26 -4.86 -23.86
C GLY A 182 -18.74 -4.04 -22.67
N ILE A 183 -19.40 -4.12 -21.51
CA ILE A 183 -19.01 -3.33 -20.34
C ILE A 183 -17.54 -3.61 -20.01
N GLN A 184 -16.67 -2.66 -20.33
CA GLN A 184 -15.24 -2.77 -20.12
C GLN A 184 -14.95 -2.54 -18.64
N ARG A 185 -14.19 -3.46 -18.05
CA ARG A 185 -13.79 -3.39 -16.64
C ARG A 185 -12.30 -3.22 -16.50
N VAL A 186 -11.93 -2.42 -15.52
CA VAL A 186 -10.54 -2.18 -15.15
C VAL A 186 -10.38 -2.45 -13.67
N VAL A 187 -9.27 -3.08 -13.32
CA VAL A 187 -8.84 -3.23 -11.93
C VAL A 187 -7.71 -2.22 -11.69
N ILE A 188 -7.84 -1.49 -10.61
CA ILE A 188 -6.87 -0.49 -10.17
C ILE A 188 -6.40 -0.86 -8.78
N THR A 189 -5.09 -1.03 -8.64
CA THR A 189 -4.44 -1.35 -7.38
C THR A 189 -3.63 -0.16 -6.91
N ALA A 190 -3.91 0.35 -5.72
CA ALA A 190 -3.10 1.38 -5.06
C ALA A 190 -2.29 0.75 -3.93
N THR A 191 -0.96 0.77 -4.05
CA THR A 191 -0.02 0.25 -3.04
C THR A 191 0.77 1.40 -2.45
N SER A 192 0.45 1.79 -1.22
CA SER A 192 1.23 2.76 -0.45
C SER A 192 2.24 2.05 0.43
N LEU A 193 3.44 2.60 0.60
CA LEU A 193 4.46 2.06 1.49
C LEU A 193 5.31 3.13 2.20
N LEU A 194 5.88 2.73 3.33
CA LEU A 194 6.82 3.52 4.15
C LEU A 194 8.20 2.85 4.13
N PRO A 195 9.03 3.11 3.10
CA PRO A 195 10.32 2.42 2.96
C PRO A 195 11.26 2.69 4.16
N ASN A 196 11.19 3.89 4.73
CA ASN A 196 12.06 4.35 5.82
C ASN A 196 11.73 3.74 7.19
N LEU A 197 10.58 3.06 7.34
CA LEU A 197 10.23 2.32 8.56
C LEU A 197 10.65 0.84 8.49
N SER A 198 11.26 0.43 7.37
CA SER A 198 11.78 -0.93 7.18
C SER A 198 13.31 -0.96 7.32
N SER A 199 13.87 -2.13 7.58
CA SER A 199 15.32 -2.38 7.49
C SER A 199 15.78 -2.78 6.09
N ALA A 200 14.88 -2.82 5.10
CA ALA A 200 15.19 -3.20 3.74
C ALA A 200 16.04 -2.12 3.05
N SER A 201 17.01 -2.55 2.24
CA SER A 201 17.78 -1.63 1.40
C SER A 201 16.89 -0.98 0.34
N VAL A 202 17.30 0.22 -0.10
CA VAL A 202 16.64 0.94 -1.19
C VAL A 202 16.51 0.07 -2.46
N GLN A 203 17.52 -0.74 -2.77
CA GLN A 203 17.51 -1.64 -3.92
C GLN A 203 16.48 -2.75 -3.76
N GLN A 204 16.32 -3.32 -2.55
CA GLN A 204 15.30 -4.33 -2.29
C GLN A 204 13.89 -3.76 -2.49
N VAL A 205 13.61 -2.58 -1.93
CA VAL A 205 12.31 -1.91 -2.10
C VAL A 205 12.03 -1.61 -3.57
N ASN A 206 12.99 -1.00 -4.28
CA ASN A 206 12.83 -0.70 -5.71
C ASN A 206 12.64 -1.95 -6.56
N ASN A 207 13.30 -3.07 -6.22
CA ASN A 207 13.12 -4.33 -6.92
C ASN A 207 11.72 -4.91 -6.69
N CYS A 208 11.18 -4.83 -5.47
CA CYS A 208 9.80 -5.25 -5.19
C CYS A 208 8.80 -4.49 -6.06
N LEU A 209 8.99 -3.18 -6.23
CA LEU A 209 8.08 -2.31 -6.97
C LEU A 209 8.13 -2.51 -8.49
N LYS A 210 9.27 -2.95 -9.02
CA LYS A 210 9.56 -2.97 -10.45
C LYS A 210 9.54 -4.39 -11.06
N ASN A 211 9.91 -5.41 -10.29
CA ASN A 211 10.10 -6.77 -10.80
C ASN A 211 8.93 -7.72 -10.48
N HIS A 212 7.82 -7.18 -9.99
CA HIS A 212 6.62 -7.93 -9.63
C HIS A 212 5.37 -7.22 -10.17
N THR A 213 4.33 -7.99 -10.42
CA THR A 213 2.97 -7.52 -10.75
C THR A 213 2.14 -7.38 -9.46
N SER A 214 1.03 -6.63 -9.49
CA SER A 214 0.10 -6.56 -8.34
C SER A 214 -0.79 -7.80 -8.22
N PHE A 215 -0.92 -8.58 -9.30
CA PHE A 215 -1.66 -9.85 -9.34
C PHE A 215 -0.73 -11.05 -9.55
N VAL A 216 -1.24 -12.24 -9.22
CA VAL A 216 -0.58 -13.52 -9.50
C VAL A 216 -0.94 -13.98 -10.91
N ASP A 217 0.06 -14.20 -11.76
CA ASP A 217 -0.12 -14.81 -13.06
C ASP A 217 -0.30 -16.33 -12.88
N PRO A 218 -1.42 -16.93 -13.34
CA PRO A 218 -1.72 -18.34 -13.11
C PRO A 218 -0.76 -19.30 -13.84
N LEU A 219 -0.04 -18.82 -14.87
CA LEU A 219 0.94 -19.64 -15.61
C LEU A 219 2.33 -19.61 -14.97
N VAL A 220 2.61 -18.62 -14.13
CA VAL A 220 3.92 -18.40 -13.52
C VAL A 220 3.90 -18.65 -12.01
N GLU A 221 2.75 -18.51 -11.34
CA GLU A 221 2.60 -18.59 -9.87
C GLU A 221 3.61 -17.67 -9.17
N ASN A 222 3.70 -16.42 -9.62
CA ASN A 222 4.69 -15.48 -9.14
C ASN A 222 4.32 -14.80 -7.82
N ASP A 223 5.34 -14.33 -7.10
CA ASP A 223 5.16 -13.37 -6.01
C ASP A 223 4.67 -12.02 -6.54
N THR A 224 3.72 -11.41 -5.83
CA THR A 224 3.24 -10.05 -6.12
C THR A 224 4.14 -8.97 -5.50
N VAL A 225 3.91 -7.71 -5.88
CA VAL A 225 4.54 -6.55 -5.22
C VAL A 225 4.31 -6.60 -3.71
N THR A 226 3.07 -6.91 -3.31
CA THR A 226 2.65 -7.03 -1.90
C THR A 226 3.43 -8.13 -1.17
N ASP A 227 3.60 -9.30 -1.78
CA ASP A 227 4.35 -10.42 -1.18
C ASP A 227 5.82 -10.08 -1.00
N CYS A 228 6.42 -9.39 -1.98
CA CYS A 228 7.79 -8.94 -1.89
C CYS A 228 7.99 -7.90 -0.78
N LEU A 229 7.07 -6.94 -0.63
CA LEU A 229 7.12 -5.94 0.43
C LEU A 229 6.96 -6.58 1.82
N ALA A 230 6.02 -7.51 1.96
CA ALA A 230 5.81 -8.27 3.19
C ALA A 230 7.07 -9.05 3.60
N ARG A 231 7.69 -9.76 2.65
CA ARG A 231 8.92 -10.54 2.88
C ARG A 231 10.09 -9.69 3.34
N ASN A 232 10.16 -8.45 2.88
CA ASN A 232 11.21 -7.50 3.25
C ASN A 232 10.84 -6.67 4.50
N ASN A 233 9.74 -6.98 5.19
CA ASN A 233 9.23 -6.23 6.35
C ASN A 233 9.03 -4.74 6.07
N VAL A 234 8.61 -4.40 4.85
CA VAL A 234 8.28 -3.03 4.48
C VAL A 234 6.82 -2.77 4.87
N PRO A 235 6.51 -1.76 5.71
CA PRO A 235 5.12 -1.43 5.98
C PRO A 235 4.43 -0.92 4.71
N TYR A 236 3.32 -1.56 4.33
CA TYR A 236 2.54 -1.23 3.14
C TYR A 236 1.03 -1.28 3.43
N SER A 237 0.25 -0.66 2.53
CA SER A 237 -1.19 -0.84 2.42
C SER A 237 -1.55 -0.94 0.95
N THR A 238 -2.10 -2.07 0.56
CA THR A 238 -2.57 -2.34 -0.80
C THR A 238 -4.09 -2.35 -0.81
N GLN A 239 -4.68 -1.67 -1.78
CA GLN A 239 -6.12 -1.63 -2.00
C GLN A 239 -6.40 -1.90 -3.47
N ASP A 240 -7.40 -2.75 -3.73
CA ASP A 240 -7.81 -3.14 -5.08
C ASP A 240 -9.27 -2.75 -5.30
N MET A 241 -9.54 -2.06 -6.41
CA MET A 241 -10.89 -1.72 -6.83
C MET A 241 -11.13 -2.07 -8.30
N GLU A 242 -12.27 -2.68 -8.57
CA GLU A 242 -12.73 -2.99 -9.92
C GLU A 242 -13.81 -1.99 -10.35
N TYR A 243 -13.60 -1.35 -11.50
CA TYR A 243 -14.51 -0.36 -12.06
C TYR A 243 -15.12 -0.84 -13.36
N SER A 244 -16.45 -0.73 -13.45
CA SER A 244 -17.18 -0.87 -14.71
C SER A 244 -17.26 0.47 -15.41
N LEU A 245 -16.74 0.57 -16.62
CA LEU A 245 -16.63 1.84 -17.32
C LEU A 245 -17.94 2.20 -18.03
N ARG A 246 -18.41 3.43 -17.80
CA ARG A 246 -19.53 4.00 -18.56
C ARG A 246 -19.17 4.19 -20.05
N SER A 247 -20.19 4.04 -20.91
CA SER A 247 -20.05 4.36 -22.34
C SER A 247 -19.79 5.86 -22.53
N LEU A 248 -18.92 6.19 -23.50
CA LEU A 248 -18.75 7.56 -23.94
C LEU A 248 -19.94 7.93 -24.84
N LYS A 249 -20.70 8.95 -24.46
CA LYS A 249 -21.67 9.54 -25.40
C LYS A 249 -20.87 10.18 -26.53
N ALA A 250 -20.95 9.60 -27.73
CA ALA A 250 -20.52 10.29 -28.93
C ALA A 250 -21.40 11.55 -29.05
N SER A 251 -20.77 12.72 -29.03
CA SER A 251 -21.43 13.98 -29.40
C SER A 251 -21.26 14.24 -30.88
#